data_AF-A0A1H6XU19-F1
#
_entry.id   AF-A0A1H6XU19-F1
#
_cell.length_a   1.000
_cell.length_b   1.000
_cell.length_c   1.000
_cell.angle_alpha   90.00
_cell.angle_beta   90.00
_cell.angle_gamma   90.00
#
_symmetry.space_group_name_H-M   'P 1'
#
loop_
_entity.id
_entity.type
_entity.pdbx_description
1 polymer ?
#
loop_
_entity_poly.entity_id
_entity_poly.type
_entity_poly.pdbx_seq_one_letter_code
_entity_poly.pdbx_strand_id
1 'polypeptide(L)'
;MMRAPDTATLLARALAASATLHGLNVAVEERGARRWHSATFSGQKHALTLTALPGGTDAKAWLAGLCKMDVRLPGELLAGISIIEEGECAGGCRAEVEAVTVELA
;
A
#
# COMPACT_ATOMS: atom_id res chain seq x y z
N MET A 1 -18.20 -21.34 -3.96
CA MET A 1 -16.88 -21.08 -3.36
C MET A 1 -16.61 -19.59 -3.47
N MET A 2 -16.61 -18.88 -2.34
CA MET A 2 -16.34 -17.44 -2.31
C MET A 2 -14.81 -17.29 -2.34
N ARG A 3 -14.26 -16.88 -3.50
CA ARG A 3 -12.82 -16.63 -3.63
C ARG A 3 -12.49 -15.53 -2.61
N ALA A 4 -11.57 -15.80 -1.68
CA ALA A 4 -11.11 -14.76 -0.76
C ALA A 4 -10.61 -13.57 -1.60
N PRO A 5 -10.86 -12.33 -1.17
CA PRO A 5 -10.30 -11.17 -1.86
C PRO A 5 -8.78 -11.31 -1.91
N ASP A 6 -8.22 -11.02 -3.08
CA ASP A 6 -6.78 -11.04 -3.31
C ASP A 6 -6.05 -10.05 -2.36
N THR A 7 -4.81 -10.37 -2.00
CA THR A 7 -4.00 -9.60 -1.04
C THR A 7 -3.80 -8.15 -1.49
N ALA A 8 -3.59 -7.89 -2.78
CA ALA A 8 -3.49 -6.54 -3.31
C ALA A 8 -4.81 -5.77 -3.14
N THR A 9 -5.95 -6.45 -3.29
CA THR A 9 -7.27 -5.85 -3.03
C THR A 9 -7.46 -5.48 -1.55
N LEU A 10 -7.01 -6.34 -0.63
CA LEU A 10 -7.07 -6.05 0.81
C LEU A 10 -6.15 -4.89 1.20
N LEU A 11 -4.94 -4.87 0.66
CA LEU A 11 -3.98 -3.79 0.87
C LEU A 11 -4.52 -2.45 0.34
N ALA A 12 -5.06 -2.43 -0.88
CA ALA A 12 -5.65 -1.23 -1.47
C ALA A 12 -6.80 -0.67 -0.62
N ARG A 13 -7.66 -1.56 -0.08
CA ARG A 13 -8.74 -1.16 0.83
C ARG A 13 -8.22 -0.59 2.14
N ALA A 14 -7.18 -1.19 2.72
CA ALA A 14 -6.59 -0.70 3.96
C ALA A 14 -5.94 0.68 3.77
N LEU A 15 -5.23 0.88 2.65
CA LEU A 15 -4.66 2.18 2.26
C LEU A 15 -5.76 3.24 2.09
N ALA A 16 -6.85 2.90 1.40
CA ALA A 16 -7.99 3.80 1.22
C ALA A 16 -8.68 4.17 2.55
N ALA A 17 -8.88 3.19 3.44
CA ALA A 17 -9.43 3.44 4.76
C ALA A 17 -8.52 4.33 5.61
N SER A 18 -7.21 4.07 5.59
CA SER A 18 -6.20 4.89 6.27
C SER A 18 -6.22 6.34 5.77
N ALA A 19 -6.19 6.55 4.45
CA ALA A 19 -6.29 7.90 3.86
C ALA A 19 -7.56 8.63 4.29
N THR A 20 -8.70 7.93 4.32
CA THR A 20 -9.99 8.51 4.73
C THR A 20 -9.95 9.00 6.18
N LEU A 21 -9.27 8.30 7.08
CA LEU A 21 -9.09 8.72 8.49
C LEU A 21 -8.27 10.02 8.59
N HIS A 22 -7.45 10.33 7.60
CA HIS A 22 -6.68 11.56 7.49
C HIS A 22 -7.41 12.64 6.64
N GLY A 23 -8.68 12.42 6.29
CA GLY A 23 -9.46 13.37 5.47
C GLY A 23 -9.04 13.39 3.99
N LEU A 24 -8.31 12.38 3.53
CA LEU A 24 -7.83 12.25 2.16
C LEU A 24 -8.68 11.24 1.39
N ASN A 25 -8.94 11.55 0.13
CA ASN A 25 -9.42 10.59 -0.85
C ASN A 25 -8.22 10.06 -1.64
N VAL A 26 -7.99 8.74 -1.62
CA VAL A 26 -6.88 8.11 -2.33
C VAL A 26 -7.38 7.13 -3.39
N ALA A 27 -6.88 7.29 -4.60
CA ALA A 27 -6.95 6.26 -5.63
C ALA A 27 -5.71 5.36 -5.54
N VAL A 28 -5.92 4.05 -5.42
CA VAL A 28 -4.86 3.04 -5.38
C VAL A 28 -4.90 2.26 -6.69
N GLU A 29 -3.82 2.30 -7.45
CA GLU A 29 -3.67 1.55 -8.69
C GLU A 29 -2.56 0.52 -8.54
N GLU A 30 -2.87 -0.75 -8.78
CA GLU A 30 -1.87 -1.81 -8.79
C GLU A 30 -1.10 -1.81 -10.12
N ARG A 31 0.22 -1.76 -10.04
CA ARG A 31 1.14 -1.87 -11.20
C ARG A 31 1.59 -3.30 -11.43
N GLY A 32 1.55 -4.12 -10.40
CA GLY A 32 1.75 -5.55 -10.45
C GLY A 32 2.35 -6.10 -9.17
N ALA A 33 2.38 -7.42 -9.08
CA ALA A 33 3.01 -8.15 -7.99
C ALA A 33 4.09 -9.09 -8.54
N ARG A 34 5.23 -9.17 -7.85
CA ARG A 34 6.27 -10.16 -8.13
C ARG A 34 6.54 -10.99 -6.88
N ARG A 35 6.78 -12.28 -7.06
CA ARG A 35 7.26 -13.11 -5.96
C ARG A 35 8.65 -12.66 -5.53
N TRP A 36 8.91 -12.73 -4.24
CA TRP A 36 10.24 -12.56 -3.68
C TRP A 36 10.48 -13.64 -2.64
N HIS A 37 11.76 -13.99 -2.47
CA HIS A 37 12.19 -15.00 -1.53
C HIS A 37 13.47 -14.50 -0.87
N SER A 38 13.62 -14.84 0.41
CA SER A 38 14.86 -14.73 1.17
C SER A 38 15.25 -16.11 1.68
N ALA A 39 16.32 -16.18 2.48
CA ALA A 39 16.72 -17.45 3.10
C ALA A 39 15.66 -18.01 4.05
N THR A 40 14.79 -17.17 4.62
CA THR A 40 13.84 -17.56 5.69
C THR A 40 12.38 -17.24 5.39
N PHE A 41 12.10 -16.41 4.38
CA PHE A 41 10.75 -15.94 4.06
C PHE A 41 10.48 -15.96 2.56
N SER A 42 9.24 -16.27 2.20
CA SER A 42 8.67 -16.17 0.87
C SER A 42 7.50 -15.22 0.90
N GLY A 43 7.21 -14.55 -0.22
CA GLY A 43 5.98 -13.77 -0.36
C GLY A 43 5.97 -12.92 -1.62
N GLN A 44 5.31 -11.75 -1.57
CA GLN A 44 5.13 -10.89 -2.73
C GLN A 44 5.55 -9.44 -2.48
N LYS A 45 6.10 -8.82 -3.53
CA LYS A 45 6.34 -7.39 -3.62
C LYS A 45 5.29 -6.80 -4.55
N HIS A 46 4.42 -5.97 -4.00
CA HIS A 46 3.32 -5.32 -4.69
C HIS A 46 3.73 -3.89 -5.04
N ALA A 47 3.78 -3.57 -6.33
CA ALA A 47 4.02 -2.23 -6.81
C ALA A 47 2.68 -1.51 -6.98
N LEU A 48 2.51 -0.38 -6.29
CA LEU A 48 1.28 0.41 -6.31
C LEU A 48 1.57 1.86 -6.64
N THR A 49 0.63 2.53 -7.30
CA THR A 49 0.57 3.98 -7.42
C THR A 49 -0.56 4.51 -6.55
N LEU A 50 -0.25 5.46 -5.68
CA LEU A 50 -1.20 6.15 -4.83
C LEU A 50 -1.39 7.57 -5.37
N THR A 51 -2.64 8.00 -5.54
CA THR A 51 -2.97 9.40 -5.84
C THR A 51 -3.90 9.92 -4.76
N ALA A 52 -3.41 10.78 -3.87
CA ALA A 52 -4.18 11.34 -2.76
C ALA A 52 -4.61 12.78 -3.03
N LEU A 53 -5.85 13.08 -2.66
CA LEU A 53 -6.50 14.38 -2.80
C LEU A 53 -7.22 14.75 -1.49
N PRO A 54 -7.14 16.01 -1.02
CA PRO A 54 -6.25 17.05 -1.51
C PRO A 54 -4.77 16.73 -1.23
N GLY A 55 -3.86 17.38 -1.94
CA GLY A 55 -2.42 17.35 -1.62
C GLY A 55 -2.08 18.16 -0.36
N GLY A 56 -0.80 18.44 -0.17
CA GLY A 56 -0.32 19.31 0.91
C GLY A 56 0.20 18.54 2.13
N THR A 57 0.23 19.23 3.29
CA THR A 57 0.91 18.74 4.49
C THR A 57 0.31 17.45 5.03
N ASP A 58 -1.02 17.33 5.06
CA ASP A 58 -1.71 16.14 5.57
C ASP A 58 -1.45 14.92 4.68
N ALA A 59 -1.42 15.11 3.36
CA ALA A 59 -1.10 14.05 2.41
C ALA A 59 0.37 13.59 2.53
N LYS A 60 1.31 14.53 2.70
CA LYS A 60 2.73 14.22 2.96
C LYS A 60 2.92 13.52 4.32
N ALA A 61 2.20 13.94 5.35
CA ALA A 61 2.24 13.31 6.67
C ALA A 61 1.66 11.89 6.65
N TRP A 62 0.55 11.68 5.91
CA TRP A 62 -0.04 10.36 5.71
C TRP A 62 0.91 9.42 4.95
N LEU A 63 1.49 9.87 3.83
CA LEU A 63 2.50 9.12 3.07
C LEU A 63 3.67 8.70 3.97
N ALA A 64 4.24 9.64 4.72
CA ALA A 64 5.33 9.36 5.67
C ALA A 64 4.95 8.36 6.78
N GLY A 65 3.65 8.23 7.09
CA GLY A 65 3.12 7.27 8.05
C GLY A 65 2.94 5.85 7.51
N LEU A 66 2.89 5.65 6.19
CA LEU A 66 2.57 4.36 5.57
C LEU A 66 3.56 3.25 5.95
N CYS A 67 4.83 3.57 6.19
CA CYS A 67 5.84 2.59 6.58
C CYS A 67 5.57 1.93 7.94
N LYS A 68 4.68 2.53 8.76
CA LYS A 68 4.26 2.02 10.08
C LYS A 68 2.88 1.35 10.03
N MET A 69 2.25 1.30 8.86
CA MET A 69 0.91 0.73 8.73
C MET A 69 0.96 -0.78 8.95
N ASP A 70 0.08 -1.27 9.81
CA ASP A 70 -0.16 -2.70 9.99
C ASP A 70 -1.52 -3.06 9.37
N VAL A 71 -1.52 -4.08 8.53
CA VAL A 71 -2.70 -4.54 7.79
C VAL A 71 -2.83 -6.03 7.98
N ARG A 72 -4.00 -6.48 8.44
CA ARG A 72 -4.31 -7.90 8.50
C ARG A 72 -4.59 -8.44 7.10
N LEU A 73 -3.72 -9.30 6.62
CA LEU A 73 -3.84 -10.02 5.36
C LEU A 73 -4.02 -11.52 5.69
N PRO A 74 -5.13 -12.16 5.36
CA PRO A 74 -5.31 -13.59 5.67
C PRO A 74 -4.26 -14.45 4.95
N GLY A 75 -3.46 -15.19 5.71
CA GLY A 75 -2.40 -16.07 5.17
C GLY A 75 -1.09 -15.35 4.82
N GLU A 76 -1.03 -14.03 4.97
CA GLU A 76 0.17 -13.23 4.70
C GLU A 76 0.36 -12.16 5.80
N LEU A 77 1.58 -11.68 5.96
CA LEU A 77 1.89 -10.55 6.83
C LEU A 77 2.49 -9.44 5.98
N LEU A 78 2.00 -8.21 6.17
CA LEU A 78 2.66 -7.03 5.62
C LEU A 78 3.98 -6.80 6.36
N ALA A 79 5.10 -7.09 5.70
CA ALA A 79 6.44 -6.90 6.25
C ALA A 79 6.86 -5.43 6.21
N GLY A 80 6.33 -4.66 5.27
CA GLY A 80 6.55 -3.22 5.22
C GLY A 80 6.05 -2.57 3.95
N ILE A 81 5.99 -1.24 3.97
CA ILE A 81 5.69 -0.41 2.81
C ILE A 81 6.81 0.62 2.68
N SER A 82 7.36 0.72 1.48
CA SER A 82 8.39 1.70 1.14
C SER A 82 7.87 2.63 0.05
N ILE A 83 8.12 3.92 0.19
CA ILE A 83 7.87 4.88 -0.87
C ILE A 83 9.10 4.89 -1.79
N ILE A 84 8.86 4.68 -3.08
CA ILE A 84 9.89 4.63 -4.12
C ILE A 84 10.06 6.02 -4.74
N GLU A 85 8.95 6.70 -5.02
CA GLU A 85 8.93 8.02 -5.61
C GLU A 85 7.73 8.81 -5.10
N GLU A 86 7.90 10.12 -4.90
CA GLU A 86 6.84 11.05 -4.53
C GLU A 86 6.83 12.23 -5.51
N GLY A 87 5.63 12.66 -5.89
CA GLY A 87 5.44 13.78 -6.79
C GLY A 87 4.15 14.53 -6.48
N GLU A 88 4.07 15.76 -6.96
CA GLU A 88 2.85 16.54 -6.91
C GLU A 88 2.07 16.34 -8.22
N CYS A 89 0.74 16.27 -8.11
CA CYS A 89 -0.16 16.21 -9.26
C CYS A 89 -1.23 17.29 -9.13
N ALA A 90 -2.05 17.50 -10.16
CA ALA A 90 -3.05 18.57 -10.17
C ALA A 90 -4.00 18.49 -8.96
N GLY A 91 -3.74 19.33 -7.95
CA GLY A 91 -4.50 19.38 -6.68
C GLY A 91 -4.17 18.29 -5.66
N GLY A 92 -3.17 17.44 -5.90
CA GLY A 92 -2.90 16.23 -5.12
C GLY A 92 -1.42 15.89 -4.97
N CYS A 93 -1.16 14.74 -4.35
CA CYS A 93 0.15 14.09 -4.40
C CYS A 93 0.02 12.68 -4.99
N ARG A 94 1.02 12.32 -5.79
CA ARG A 94 1.19 10.98 -6.32
C ARG A 94 2.40 10.34 -5.66
N ALA A 95 2.28 9.08 -5.24
CA ALA A 95 3.40 8.30 -4.74
C ALA A 95 3.44 6.92 -5.39
N GLU A 96 4.63 6.47 -5.72
CA GLU A 96 4.88 5.07 -6.08
C GLU A 96 5.39 4.34 -4.85
N VAL A 97 4.76 3.24 -4.50
CA VAL A 97 5.08 2.48 -3.29
C VAL A 97 5.28 1.01 -3.61
N GLU A 98 6.20 0.37 -2.89
CA GLU A 98 6.37 -1.08 -2.89
C GLU A 98 5.94 -1.60 -1.51
N ALA A 99 4.92 -2.46 -1.49
CA ALA A 99 4.51 -3.17 -0.29
C ALA A 99 5.04 -4.61 -0.32
N VAL A 100 5.68 -5.02 0.75
CA VAL A 100 6.30 -6.35 0.88
C VAL A 100 5.46 -7.19 1.82
N THR A 101 5.09 -8.38 1.36
CA THR A 101 4.31 -9.37 2.12
C THR A 101 5.14 -10.64 2.31
N VAL A 102 4.92 -11.32 3.44
CA VAL A 102 5.46 -12.66 3.71
C VAL A 102 4.32 -13.65 3.92
N GLU A 103 4.45 -14.84 3.36
CA GLU A 103 3.51 -15.95 3.55
C GLU A 103 3.64 -16.48 4.98
N LEU A 104 2.50 -16.68 5.65
CA LEU A 104 2.44 -17.32 6.95
C LEU A 104 2.33 -18.83 6.77
N ALA A 105 3.29 -19.57 7.34
CA ALA A 105 3.35 -21.03 7.29
C ALA A 105 2.30 -21.71 8.17
#